data_AF-A0A166C1N1-F1
#
_entry.id   AF-A0A166C1N1-F1
#
_cell.length_a   1.000
_cell.length_b   1.000
_cell.length_c   1.000
_cell.angle_alpha   90.00
_cell.angle_beta   90.00
_cell.angle_gamma   90.00
#
_symmetry.space_group_name_H-M   'P 1'
#
loop_
_entity.id
_entity.type
_entity.pdbx_description
1 polymer ?
#
loop_
_entity_poly.entity_id
_entity_poly.type
_entity_poly.pdbx_seq_one_letter_code
_entity_poly.pdbx_strand_id
1 'polypeptide(L)'
;MSLYRALMFGWALSWSLLAVQGQENTTCKDGSSDWYTSVVGETPCKTYQSLRLLCRDSYTLPILGTLMTAASPGFQCDEAIYGAPQDCCCNSIAYALGVLCINCQQGTGFEQDSYSEPPGAYTTFLDGCSPSTDGGFTATAQNLVCGTDLKIDDQLYFLFWDNGQWLYEDAREAIIQGFVTSGNNSFTHCASSTVKAPPPHERSALSGSAIGGIAIAAAAGLAFAMFIIWYCVRRYSRAKYTSGGLPDIGMVDRQIHSFSPQPMDALMSDAPAYMR
;
A
#
# COMPACT_ATOMS: atom_id res chain seq x y z
N MET A 1 -23.78 -45.32 -32.54
CA MET A 1 -22.76 -44.25 -32.41
C MET A 1 -23.44 -42.94 -32.00
N SER A 2 -23.95 -42.82 -30.77
CA SER A 2 -24.59 -41.56 -30.32
C SER A 2 -24.69 -41.43 -28.79
N LEU A 3 -23.60 -41.75 -28.07
CA LEU A 3 -23.60 -41.68 -26.59
C LEU A 3 -22.27 -41.19 -25.98
N TYR A 4 -21.27 -40.81 -26.78
CA TYR A 4 -19.93 -40.44 -26.29
C TYR A 4 -19.63 -38.92 -26.30
N ARG A 5 -20.56 -38.07 -26.73
CA ARG A 5 -20.32 -36.61 -26.85
C ARG A 5 -20.76 -35.78 -25.64
N ALA A 6 -21.44 -36.37 -24.65
CA ALA A 6 -22.01 -35.62 -23.52
C ALA A 6 -21.13 -35.57 -22.26
N LEU A 7 -20.02 -36.31 -22.19
CA LEU A 7 -19.23 -36.43 -20.96
C LEU A 7 -17.93 -35.58 -20.92
N MET A 8 -17.68 -34.76 -21.94
CA MET A 8 -16.43 -33.96 -22.02
C MET A 8 -16.59 -32.48 -21.65
N PHE A 9 -17.77 -32.03 -21.23
CA PHE A 9 -18.01 -30.65 -20.79
C PHE A 9 -18.14 -30.47 -19.27
N GLY A 10 -18.04 -31.55 -18.49
CA GLY A 10 -18.24 -31.51 -17.03
C GLY A 10 -17.00 -31.20 -16.19
N TRP A 11 -15.80 -31.10 -16.78
CA TRP A 11 -14.53 -31.07 -16.04
C TRP A 11 -13.72 -29.78 -16.19
N ALA A 12 -14.27 -28.75 -16.85
CA ALA A 12 -13.55 -27.48 -17.08
C ALA A 12 -13.94 -26.35 -16.10
N LEU A 13 -14.85 -26.59 -15.15
CA LEU A 13 -15.33 -25.55 -14.22
C LEU A 13 -14.88 -25.74 -12.77
N SER A 14 -14.08 -26.76 -12.46
CA SER A 14 -13.80 -27.09 -11.05
C SER A 14 -12.43 -26.67 -10.52
N TRP A 15 -11.56 -26.04 -11.33
CA TRP A 15 -10.14 -25.78 -10.94
C TRP A 15 -9.74 -24.30 -10.83
N SER A 16 -10.69 -23.35 -10.86
CA SER A 16 -10.37 -21.92 -10.79
C SER A 16 -10.65 -21.24 -9.45
N LEU A 17 -10.89 -22.00 -8.37
CA LEU A 17 -11.09 -21.45 -7.01
C LEU A 17 -9.84 -21.60 -6.12
N LEU A 18 -8.66 -21.35 -6.67
CA LEU A 18 -7.51 -20.87 -5.89
C LEU A 18 -7.35 -19.37 -6.14
N ALA A 19 -8.44 -18.62 -6.00
CA ALA A 19 -8.38 -17.19 -5.81
C ALA A 19 -7.89 -16.96 -4.36
N VAL A 20 -6.59 -16.69 -4.24
CA VAL A 20 -5.94 -15.83 -3.24
C VAL A 20 -6.86 -15.43 -2.08
N GLN A 21 -6.88 -16.24 -1.01
CA GLN A 21 -7.36 -15.78 0.29
C GLN A 21 -6.28 -14.92 0.92
N GLY A 22 -6.50 -13.60 0.95
CA GLY A 22 -5.60 -12.65 1.62
C GLY A 22 -5.77 -11.20 1.19
N GLN A 23 -6.44 -10.95 0.06
CA GLN A 23 -6.47 -9.61 -0.53
C GLN A 23 -7.49 -8.66 0.12
N GLU A 24 -8.56 -9.17 0.75
CA GLU A 24 -9.65 -8.33 1.27
C GLU A 24 -9.22 -7.45 2.45
N ASN A 25 -8.36 -7.95 3.35
CA ASN A 25 -7.94 -7.19 4.55
C ASN A 25 -6.69 -6.34 4.33
N THR A 26 -5.95 -6.58 3.24
CA THR A 26 -4.78 -5.75 2.87
C THR A 26 -5.15 -4.60 1.94
N THR A 27 -6.37 -4.56 1.43
CA THR A 27 -6.84 -3.50 0.53
C THR A 27 -7.40 -2.35 1.35
N CYS A 28 -7.04 -1.11 1.01
CA CYS A 28 -7.61 0.06 1.67
C CYS A 28 -9.07 0.27 1.27
N LYS A 29 -9.87 0.76 2.21
CA LYS A 29 -11.29 1.04 1.98
C LYS A 29 -11.51 2.13 0.94
N ASP A 30 -10.60 3.10 0.87
CA ASP A 30 -10.57 4.20 -0.09
C ASP A 30 -9.12 4.66 -0.38
N GLY A 31 -8.97 5.78 -1.09
CA GLY A 31 -7.69 6.36 -1.48
C GLY A 31 -6.96 7.17 -0.40
N SER A 32 -7.41 7.15 0.87
CA SER A 32 -6.77 7.88 1.98
C SER A 32 -5.30 7.54 2.16
N SER A 33 -4.91 6.30 1.80
CA SER A 33 -3.53 5.80 1.89
C SER A 33 -2.84 5.65 0.52
N ASP A 34 -3.37 6.28 -0.54
CA ASP A 34 -2.76 6.25 -1.88
C ASP A 34 -1.39 6.92 -1.90
N TRP A 35 -1.16 7.92 -1.04
CA TRP A 35 0.15 8.56 -0.89
C TRP A 35 1.21 7.54 -0.47
N TYR A 36 0.91 6.66 0.48
CA TYR A 36 1.83 5.62 0.93
C TYR A 36 2.10 4.62 -0.19
N THR A 37 1.02 4.21 -0.88
CA THR A 37 1.12 3.29 -2.02
C THR A 37 1.94 3.88 -3.16
N SER A 38 1.90 5.19 -3.38
CA SER A 38 2.71 5.86 -4.40
C SER A 38 4.21 5.91 -4.07
N VAL A 39 4.56 5.92 -2.78
CA VAL A 39 5.95 5.90 -2.30
C VAL A 39 6.50 4.47 -2.26
N VAL A 40 5.77 3.55 -1.62
CA VAL A 40 6.24 2.20 -1.33
C VAL A 40 5.93 1.21 -2.47
N GLY A 41 4.85 1.44 -3.21
CA GLY A 41 4.36 0.56 -4.28
C GLY A 41 3.34 -0.48 -3.81
N GLU A 42 2.95 -0.45 -2.54
CA GLU A 42 1.91 -1.29 -1.95
C GLU A 42 1.20 -0.58 -0.80
N THR A 43 0.04 -1.10 -0.38
CA THR A 43 -0.72 -0.53 0.74
C THR A 43 0.02 -0.72 2.07
N PRO A 44 -0.19 0.16 3.06
CA PRO A 44 0.45 0.00 4.37
C PRO A 44 0.05 -1.31 5.06
N CYS A 45 -1.19 -1.78 4.85
CA CYS A 45 -1.62 -3.08 5.34
C CYS A 45 -0.90 -4.25 4.69
N LYS A 46 -0.59 -4.17 3.40
CA LYS A 46 0.19 -5.20 2.72
C LYS A 46 1.63 -5.21 3.23
N THR A 47 2.25 -4.04 3.43
CA THR A 47 3.58 -3.95 4.05
C THR A 47 3.58 -4.53 5.46
N TYR A 48 2.58 -4.18 6.28
CA TYR A 48 2.42 -4.73 7.62
C TYR A 48 2.26 -6.25 7.60
N GLN A 49 1.37 -6.80 6.76
CA GLN A 49 1.22 -8.24 6.64
C GLN A 49 2.52 -8.93 6.19
N SER A 50 3.20 -8.37 5.19
CA SER A 50 4.49 -8.88 4.72
C SER A 50 5.54 -8.91 5.83
N LEU A 51 5.62 -7.86 6.65
CA LEU A 51 6.51 -7.81 7.82
C LEU A 51 6.19 -8.93 8.81
N ARG A 52 4.92 -9.12 9.16
CA ARG A 52 4.50 -10.15 10.12
C ARG A 52 4.75 -11.56 9.56
N LEU A 53 4.57 -11.76 8.24
CA LEU A 53 4.85 -13.01 7.56
C LEU A 53 6.33 -13.43 7.63
N LEU A 54 7.27 -12.49 7.77
CA LEU A 54 8.71 -12.82 7.90
C LEU A 54 9.03 -13.65 9.14
N CYS A 55 8.27 -13.44 10.23
CA CYS A 55 8.45 -14.18 11.47
C CYS A 55 7.35 -15.24 11.69
N ARG A 56 6.22 -15.17 10.97
CA ARG A 56 5.10 -16.11 11.08
C ARG A 56 4.44 -16.37 9.72
N ASP A 57 4.83 -17.45 9.05
CA ASP A 57 4.31 -17.84 7.72
C ASP A 57 2.77 -18.01 7.66
N SER A 58 2.11 -18.27 8.80
CA SER A 58 0.66 -18.39 8.90
C SER A 58 -0.06 -17.09 9.23
N TYR A 59 0.67 -15.97 9.35
CA TYR A 59 0.06 -14.68 9.67
C TYR A 59 -0.90 -14.26 8.55
N THR A 60 -2.17 -14.05 8.92
CA THR A 60 -3.15 -13.38 8.07
C THR A 60 -3.60 -12.13 8.79
N LEU A 61 -3.56 -10.99 8.09
CA LEU A 61 -4.01 -9.73 8.64
C LEU A 61 -5.54 -9.77 8.84
N PRO A 62 -6.06 -9.62 10.07
CA PRO A 62 -7.50 -9.43 10.27
C PRO A 62 -7.90 -7.98 9.96
N ILE A 63 -9.20 -7.70 10.02
CA ILE A 63 -9.67 -6.32 10.17
C ILE A 63 -9.24 -5.83 11.55
N LEU A 64 -8.46 -4.76 11.57
CA LEU A 64 -7.90 -4.13 12.75
C LEU A 64 -8.94 -3.19 13.36
N GLY A 65 -9.08 -3.26 14.68
CA GLY A 65 -9.80 -2.26 15.44
C GLY A 65 -8.94 -1.01 15.66
N THR A 66 -9.57 0.08 16.07
CA THR A 66 -8.92 1.35 16.45
C THR A 66 -8.31 1.32 17.85
N LEU A 67 -8.02 0.13 18.39
CA LEU A 67 -7.37 -0.04 19.68
C LEU A 67 -6.16 -0.94 19.46
N MET A 68 -4.97 -0.35 19.43
CA MET A 68 -3.71 -1.09 19.35
C MET A 68 -3.27 -1.54 20.74
N THR A 69 -3.74 -2.72 21.12
CA THR A 69 -3.29 -3.41 22.34
C THR A 69 -2.73 -4.77 21.96
N ALA A 70 -1.82 -5.32 22.75
CA ALA A 70 -1.31 -6.67 22.51
C ALA A 70 -2.40 -7.76 22.54
N ALA A 71 -3.55 -7.50 23.15
CA ALA A 71 -4.71 -8.39 23.13
C ALA A 71 -5.56 -8.26 21.87
N SER A 72 -5.45 -7.15 21.13
CA SER A 72 -6.26 -6.88 19.95
C SER A 72 -5.90 -7.80 18.78
N PRO A 73 -6.90 -8.36 18.06
CA PRO A 73 -6.64 -9.21 16.90
C PRO A 73 -5.76 -8.50 15.86
N GLY A 74 -4.71 -9.19 15.39
CA GLY A 74 -3.78 -8.68 14.39
C GLY A 74 -2.55 -7.96 14.95
N PHE A 75 -2.60 -7.54 16.21
CA PHE A 75 -1.47 -6.92 16.94
C PHE A 75 -0.81 -7.88 17.95
N GLN A 76 -1.44 -9.02 18.21
CA GLN A 76 -0.85 -10.08 19.02
C GLN A 76 0.51 -10.51 18.47
N CYS A 77 1.51 -10.40 19.32
CA CYS A 77 2.84 -10.95 19.13
C CYS A 77 2.90 -12.24 19.95
N ASP A 78 2.41 -13.36 19.41
CA ASP A 78 2.37 -14.67 20.07
C ASP A 78 3.47 -15.62 19.55
N GLU A 79 4.50 -15.04 18.93
CA GLU A 79 5.48 -15.76 18.11
C GLU A 79 6.53 -16.46 18.99
N ALA A 80 6.31 -17.76 19.24
CA ALA A 80 7.30 -18.68 19.81
C ALA A 80 7.82 -19.69 18.76
N ILE A 81 7.59 -19.44 17.48
CA ILE A 81 7.83 -20.41 16.41
C ILE A 81 9.27 -20.23 15.90
N TYR A 82 10.14 -21.21 16.24
CA TYR A 82 11.52 -21.38 15.76
C TYR A 82 12.60 -20.38 16.22
N GLY A 83 12.47 -19.76 17.39
CA GLY A 83 13.53 -18.88 17.90
C GLY A 83 13.77 -17.63 17.05
N ALA A 84 12.92 -17.38 16.04
CA ALA A 84 12.68 -16.06 15.50
C ALA A 84 11.87 -15.31 16.57
N PRO A 85 12.45 -14.32 17.25
CA PRO A 85 11.78 -13.65 18.34
C PRO A 85 10.64 -12.81 17.78
N GLN A 86 9.90 -12.16 18.66
CA GLN A 86 8.88 -11.18 18.32
C GLN A 86 9.44 -9.94 17.59
N ASP A 87 10.60 -10.06 16.94
CA ASP A 87 11.38 -9.02 16.28
C ASP A 87 10.62 -8.38 15.12
N CYS A 88 9.76 -9.11 14.41
CA CYS A 88 8.89 -8.54 13.36
C CYS A 88 7.59 -7.91 13.90
N CYS A 89 7.35 -7.98 15.22
CA CYS A 89 6.11 -7.53 15.86
C CYS A 89 6.35 -6.42 16.88
N CYS A 90 7.28 -6.65 17.81
CA CYS A 90 7.55 -5.85 18.98
C CYS A 90 8.58 -4.77 18.67
N ASN A 91 8.27 -3.93 17.70
CA ASN A 91 9.12 -2.83 17.32
C ASN A 91 8.30 -1.62 16.87
N SER A 92 8.93 -0.44 16.88
CA SER A 92 8.26 0.81 16.52
C SER A 92 7.78 0.84 15.06
N ILE A 93 8.45 0.12 14.16
CA ILE A 93 8.07 0.08 12.73
C ILE A 93 6.78 -0.73 12.54
N ALA A 94 6.66 -1.90 13.17
CA ALA A 94 5.45 -2.71 13.16
C ALA A 94 4.27 -1.95 13.77
N TYR A 95 4.52 -1.22 14.87
CA TYR A 95 3.54 -0.32 15.46
C TYR A 95 3.07 0.75 14.46
N ALA A 96 3.99 1.53 13.87
CA ALA A 96 3.67 2.58 12.91
C ALA A 96 2.92 2.04 11.67
N LEU A 97 3.37 0.91 11.11
CA LEU A 97 2.70 0.25 9.99
C LEU A 97 1.30 -0.25 10.36
N GLY A 98 1.11 -0.70 11.61
CA GLY A 98 -0.18 -1.07 12.14
C GLY A 98 -1.14 0.12 12.22
N VAL A 99 -0.70 1.29 12.69
CA VAL A 99 -1.52 2.52 12.71
C VAL A 99 -1.86 2.99 11.29
N LEU A 100 -0.90 2.94 10.37
CA LEU A 100 -1.14 3.23 8.95
C LEU A 100 -2.15 2.24 8.34
N CYS A 101 -2.06 0.97 8.71
CA CYS A 101 -3.00 -0.03 8.24
C CYS A 101 -4.42 0.17 8.80
N ILE A 102 -4.55 0.56 10.07
CA ILE A 102 -5.86 0.96 10.64
C ILE A 102 -6.46 2.06 9.77
N ASN A 103 -5.71 3.12 9.47
CA ASN A 103 -6.20 4.21 8.63
C ASN A 103 -6.66 3.74 7.25
N CYS A 104 -5.84 2.91 6.60
CA CYS A 104 -6.17 2.26 5.32
C CYS A 104 -7.46 1.42 5.37
N GLN A 105 -7.66 0.60 6.41
CA GLN A 105 -8.86 -0.23 6.54
C GLN A 105 -10.10 0.57 6.95
N GLN A 106 -9.94 1.60 7.77
CA GLN A 106 -11.06 2.44 8.21
C GLN A 106 -11.47 3.49 7.17
N GLY A 107 -10.61 3.75 6.18
CA GLY A 107 -10.80 4.82 5.19
C GLY A 107 -10.69 6.18 5.85
N THR A 108 -9.70 6.32 6.73
CA THR A 108 -9.39 7.56 7.45
C THR A 108 -8.01 8.04 7.04
N GLY A 109 -7.78 9.35 7.01
CA GLY A 109 -6.55 9.93 6.48
C GLY A 109 -6.78 11.10 5.52
N PHE A 110 -8.02 11.59 5.41
CA PHE A 110 -8.34 12.83 4.69
C PHE A 110 -8.52 13.96 5.69
N GLU A 111 -7.64 14.96 5.63
CA GLU A 111 -7.70 16.23 6.37
C GLU A 111 -7.76 16.11 7.91
N GLN A 112 -8.86 15.61 8.48
CA GLN A 112 -9.25 15.69 9.90
C GLN A 112 -9.82 14.39 10.47
N ASP A 113 -10.08 13.37 9.65
CA ASP A 113 -10.60 12.08 10.13
C ASP A 113 -9.51 11.05 10.44
N SER A 114 -8.23 11.44 10.29
CA SER A 114 -7.09 10.55 10.48
C SER A 114 -7.00 10.00 11.90
N TYR A 115 -6.77 8.70 11.98
CA TYR A 115 -6.58 8.01 13.25
C TYR A 115 -5.12 8.15 13.67
N SER A 116 -4.93 8.73 14.86
CA SER A 116 -3.63 8.89 15.52
C SER A 116 -3.70 8.26 16.91
N GLU A 117 -2.55 7.80 17.39
CA GLU A 117 -2.43 7.14 18.69
C GLU A 117 -1.98 8.11 19.78
N PRO A 118 -2.61 8.09 20.96
CA PRO A 118 -2.28 8.98 22.06
C PRO A 118 -0.93 8.62 22.73
N PRO A 119 -0.38 9.51 23.57
CA PRO A 119 0.77 9.19 24.41
C PRO A 119 0.54 7.90 25.24
N GLY A 120 1.55 7.03 25.28
CA GLY A 120 1.52 5.73 25.97
C GLY A 120 0.93 4.58 25.16
N ALA A 121 0.39 4.84 23.95
CA ALA A 121 -0.16 3.79 23.10
C ALA A 121 0.90 2.76 22.68
N TYR A 122 2.12 3.20 22.34
CA TYR A 122 3.22 2.26 22.05
C TYR A 122 3.52 1.31 23.22
N THR A 123 3.53 1.81 24.46
CA THR A 123 3.72 0.95 25.64
C THR A 123 2.60 -0.07 25.79
N THR A 124 1.37 0.33 25.45
CA THR A 124 0.20 -0.58 25.46
C THR A 124 0.27 -1.62 24.33
N PHE A 125 0.80 -1.23 23.17
CA PHE A 125 1.08 -2.13 22.06
C PHE A 125 2.15 -3.16 22.44
N LEU A 126 3.19 -2.74 23.17
CA LEU A 126 4.26 -3.61 23.66
C LEU A 126 3.88 -4.46 24.90
N ASP A 127 2.67 -4.37 25.45
CA ASP A 127 2.33 -5.12 26.65
C ASP A 127 2.39 -6.64 26.41
N GLY A 128 3.39 -7.33 26.96
CA GLY A 128 3.66 -8.74 26.68
C GLY A 128 4.69 -9.00 25.57
N CYS A 129 5.27 -7.95 24.99
CA CYS A 129 6.43 -8.03 24.10
C CYS A 129 7.75 -8.07 24.88
N SER A 130 8.62 -9.05 24.57
CA SER A 130 10.02 -9.01 25.01
C SER A 130 10.91 -9.91 24.14
N PRO A 131 12.04 -9.40 23.62
CA PRO A 131 12.51 -8.01 23.67
C PRO A 131 11.72 -7.07 22.72
N SER A 132 11.75 -5.76 22.99
CA SER A 132 11.26 -4.72 22.06
C SER A 132 12.41 -3.94 21.43
N THR A 133 12.21 -3.42 20.22
CA THR A 133 13.17 -2.52 19.54
C THR A 133 12.54 -1.20 19.17
N ASP A 134 13.10 -0.12 19.70
CA ASP A 134 12.67 1.25 19.42
C ASP A 134 13.50 1.82 18.27
N GLY A 135 12.85 2.49 17.31
CA GLY A 135 13.52 3.14 16.18
C GLY A 135 14.16 2.18 15.18
N GLY A 136 13.66 0.93 15.07
CA GLY A 136 14.23 -0.02 14.12
C GLY A 136 13.84 -1.48 14.36
N PHE A 137 14.63 -2.36 13.77
CA PHE A 137 14.56 -3.81 13.94
C PHE A 137 15.76 -4.33 14.71
N THR A 138 15.63 -5.51 15.32
CA THR A 138 16.81 -6.28 15.73
C THR A 138 17.65 -6.63 14.49
N ALA A 139 18.92 -6.98 14.68
CA ALA A 139 19.76 -7.44 13.57
C ALA A 139 19.15 -8.64 12.83
N THR A 140 18.45 -9.53 13.54
CA THR A 140 17.78 -10.69 12.95
C THR A 140 16.62 -10.26 12.05
N ALA A 141 15.68 -9.44 12.55
CA ALA A 141 14.57 -8.95 11.73
C ALA A 141 15.05 -8.08 10.58
N GLN A 142 16.07 -7.22 10.78
CA GLN A 142 16.64 -6.43 9.69
C GLN A 142 17.17 -7.33 8.57
N ASN A 143 17.87 -8.41 8.89
CA ASN A 143 18.36 -9.36 7.88
C ASN A 143 17.22 -10.06 7.13
N LEU A 144 16.10 -10.37 7.80
CA LEU A 144 14.91 -10.95 7.16
C LEU A 144 14.23 -9.94 6.22
N VAL A 145 14.04 -8.70 6.67
CA VAL A 145 13.48 -7.61 5.87
C VAL A 145 14.32 -7.40 4.61
N CYS A 146 15.64 -7.29 4.77
CA CYS A 146 16.55 -7.10 3.64
C CYS A 146 16.72 -8.34 2.75
N GLY A 147 16.41 -9.54 3.24
CA GLY A 147 16.48 -10.78 2.47
C GLY A 147 15.25 -11.04 1.60
N THR A 148 14.15 -10.34 1.84
CA THR A 148 12.84 -10.55 1.18
C THR A 148 12.41 -9.39 0.28
N ASP A 149 13.29 -8.41 0.07
CA ASP A 149 13.01 -7.16 -0.66
C ASP A 149 11.79 -6.39 -0.09
N LEU A 150 11.49 -6.56 1.20
CA LEU A 150 10.44 -5.80 1.86
C LEU A 150 10.87 -4.34 2.00
N LYS A 151 10.10 -3.45 1.38
CA LYS A 151 10.36 -2.01 1.41
C LYS A 151 9.80 -1.39 2.68
N ILE A 152 10.72 -0.94 3.54
CA ILE A 152 10.41 -0.14 4.72
C ILE A 152 11.03 1.23 4.51
N ASP A 153 10.21 2.27 4.44
CA ASP A 153 10.68 3.64 4.25
C ASP A 153 11.58 4.06 5.41
N ASP A 154 12.69 4.72 5.10
CA ASP A 154 13.70 5.15 6.06
C ASP A 154 13.10 6.01 7.19
N GLN A 155 12.04 6.78 6.91
CA GLN A 155 11.40 7.61 7.93
C GLN A 155 10.73 6.78 9.03
N LEU A 156 10.29 5.54 8.76
CA LEU A 156 9.71 4.68 9.79
C LEU A 156 10.72 4.26 10.86
N TYR A 157 12.03 4.33 10.58
CA TYR A 157 13.08 4.11 11.57
C TYR A 157 13.24 5.29 12.53
N PHE A 158 12.80 6.48 12.14
CA PHE A 158 12.93 7.73 12.92
C PHE A 158 11.59 8.24 13.47
N LEU A 159 10.47 7.84 12.90
CA LEU A 159 9.11 8.20 13.29
C LEU A 159 8.68 7.46 14.57
N PHE A 160 9.38 7.74 15.65
CA PHE A 160 9.09 7.24 16.98
C PHE A 160 9.25 8.37 17.99
N TRP A 161 8.15 8.70 18.68
CA TRP A 161 8.13 9.73 19.70
C TRP A 161 8.39 9.12 21.08
N ASP A 162 9.18 9.80 21.91
CA ASP A 162 9.60 9.29 23.23
C ASP A 162 8.44 8.95 24.17
N ASN A 163 7.29 9.62 24.02
CA ASN A 163 6.09 9.35 24.81
C ASN A 163 5.22 8.23 24.22
N GLY A 164 5.65 7.57 23.15
CA GLY A 164 4.94 6.47 22.49
C GLY A 164 3.68 6.89 21.74
N GLN A 165 3.49 8.20 21.47
CA GLN A 165 2.42 8.68 20.61
C GLN A 165 2.75 8.44 19.13
N TRP A 166 1.73 8.41 18.27
CA TRP A 166 1.94 8.36 16.82
C TRP A 166 0.91 9.22 16.10
N LEU A 167 1.39 10.17 15.31
CA LEU A 167 0.55 11.15 14.62
C LEU A 167 0.55 10.88 13.12
N TYR A 168 -0.64 10.67 12.56
CA TYR A 168 -0.79 10.28 11.15
C TYR A 168 -0.24 11.33 10.18
N GLU A 169 -0.58 12.60 10.40
CA GLU A 169 -0.13 13.68 9.52
C GLU A 169 1.39 13.85 9.55
N ASP A 170 2.00 13.77 10.74
CA ASP A 170 3.46 13.86 10.88
C ASP A 170 4.16 12.71 10.16
N ALA A 171 3.65 11.48 10.30
CA ALA A 171 4.22 10.32 9.63
C ALA A 171 4.07 10.40 8.11
N ARG A 172 2.88 10.82 7.65
CA ARG A 172 2.60 11.05 6.23
C ARG A 172 3.52 12.12 5.65
N GLU A 173 3.64 13.26 6.30
CA GLU A 173 4.49 14.36 5.86
C GLU A 173 5.97 13.93 5.84
N ALA A 174 6.45 13.30 6.90
CA ALA A 174 7.83 12.83 6.98
C ALA A 174 8.16 11.84 5.86
N ILE A 175 7.35 10.80 5.64
CA ILE A 175 7.58 9.80 4.57
C ILE A 175 7.58 10.46 3.19
N ILE A 176 6.60 11.32 2.90
CA ILE A 176 6.54 12.02 1.60
C ILE A 176 7.76 12.92 1.41
N GLN A 177 8.12 13.72 2.42
CA GLN A 177 9.29 14.60 2.36
C GLN A 177 10.60 13.79 2.24
N GLY A 178 10.73 12.70 2.98
CA GLY A 178 11.86 11.79 2.93
C GLY A 178 12.03 11.17 1.55
N PHE A 179 10.94 10.70 0.93
CA PHE A 179 10.96 10.17 -0.42
C PHE A 179 11.38 11.23 -1.46
N VAL A 180 10.86 12.45 -1.37
CA VAL A 180 11.20 13.54 -2.30
C VAL A 180 12.66 13.99 -2.12
N THR A 181 13.10 14.19 -0.88
CA THR A 181 14.45 14.68 -0.56
C THR A 181 15.55 13.66 -0.85
N SER A 182 15.23 12.37 -0.77
CA SER A 182 16.12 11.27 -1.16
C SER A 182 16.15 10.99 -2.67
N GLY A 183 15.39 11.74 -3.49
CA GLY A 183 15.31 11.52 -4.93
C GLY A 183 14.67 10.19 -5.30
N ASN A 184 13.58 9.82 -4.59
CA ASN A 184 12.85 8.55 -4.70
C ASN A 184 13.65 7.32 -4.21
N ASN A 185 14.61 7.53 -3.31
CA ASN A 185 15.46 6.47 -2.75
C ASN A 185 15.45 6.50 -1.22
N SER A 186 14.26 6.33 -0.61
CA SER A 186 14.05 6.30 0.84
C SER A 186 14.00 4.87 1.41
N PHE A 187 14.71 3.93 0.78
CA PHE A 187 14.77 2.52 1.21
C PHE A 187 16.23 2.06 1.37
N THR A 188 16.98 2.74 2.24
CA THR A 188 18.46 2.64 2.31
C THR A 188 18.97 1.77 3.46
N HIS A 189 18.11 1.39 4.41
CA HIS A 189 18.48 0.52 5.53
C HIS A 189 18.90 -0.91 5.14
N CYS A 190 18.57 -1.32 3.92
CA CYS A 190 19.07 -2.55 3.33
C CYS A 190 20.19 -2.21 2.34
N ALA A 191 21.38 -2.77 2.57
CA ALA A 191 22.43 -2.70 1.56
C ALA A 191 21.89 -3.30 0.26
N SER A 192 22.13 -2.65 -0.89
CA SER A 192 21.93 -3.21 -2.23
C SER A 192 22.78 -4.47 -2.39
N SER A 193 22.34 -5.54 -1.76
CA SER A 193 23.00 -6.81 -1.74
C SER A 193 22.55 -7.49 -3.02
N THR A 194 23.47 -7.58 -3.97
CA THR A 194 23.34 -8.51 -5.09
C THR A 194 22.80 -9.83 -4.55
N VAL A 195 21.58 -10.19 -4.96
CA VAL A 195 20.81 -11.36 -4.54
C VAL A 195 21.73 -12.51 -4.11
N LYS A 196 21.86 -12.72 -2.80
CA LYS A 196 22.49 -13.93 -2.28
C LYS A 196 21.44 -15.03 -2.40
N ALA A 197 21.70 -16.00 -3.27
CA ALA A 197 20.88 -17.19 -3.39
C ALA A 197 20.69 -17.85 -2.01
N PRO A 198 19.47 -18.33 -1.67
CA PRO A 198 19.21 -18.92 -0.36
C PRO A 198 20.00 -20.23 -0.15
N PRO A 199 20.42 -20.53 1.11
CA PRO A 199 21.06 -21.78 1.47
C PRO A 199 20.11 -23.00 1.31
N PRO A 200 20.66 -24.23 1.22
CA PRO A 200 19.90 -25.40 0.82
C PRO A 200 19.08 -25.92 2.01
N HIS A 201 17.85 -25.44 2.15
CA HIS A 201 16.82 -26.22 2.83
C HIS A 201 16.02 -27.01 1.79
N GLU A 202 15.96 -28.32 2.03
CA GLU A 202 15.33 -29.36 1.22
C GLU A 202 13.99 -28.90 0.64
N ARG A 203 14.02 -28.47 -0.62
CA ARG A 203 12.82 -28.47 -1.45
C ARG A 203 12.67 -29.88 -1.98
N SER A 204 11.66 -30.57 -1.48
CA SER A 204 11.11 -31.78 -2.12
C SER A 204 11.02 -31.54 -3.62
N ALA A 205 11.69 -32.42 -4.36
CA ALA A 205 11.75 -32.40 -5.80
C ALA A 205 10.34 -32.49 -6.41
N LEU A 206 9.88 -31.42 -7.04
CA LEU A 206 8.88 -31.49 -8.10
C LEU A 206 9.63 -31.34 -9.42
N SER A 207 9.89 -32.51 -9.99
CA SER A 207 10.47 -32.76 -11.30
C SER A 207 9.92 -31.81 -12.36
N GLY A 208 10.85 -31.26 -13.16
CA GLY A 208 10.55 -30.34 -14.25
C GLY A 208 9.58 -30.92 -15.26
N SER A 209 8.63 -30.09 -15.67
CA SER A 209 7.91 -30.09 -16.95
C SER A 209 6.89 -28.94 -16.92
N ALA A 210 7.23 -27.76 -17.46
CA ALA A 210 6.30 -26.80 -18.10
C ALA A 210 6.98 -25.43 -18.32
N ILE A 211 8.01 -25.39 -19.18
CA ILE A 211 8.42 -24.16 -19.86
C ILE A 211 7.75 -24.20 -21.22
N GLY A 212 6.69 -23.41 -21.41
CA GLY A 212 5.98 -23.30 -22.68
C GLY A 212 4.58 -22.74 -22.51
N GLY A 213 4.44 -21.41 -22.46
CA GLY A 213 3.10 -20.83 -22.37
C GLY A 213 2.96 -19.33 -22.11
N ILE A 214 3.88 -18.46 -22.55
CA ILE A 214 3.57 -17.02 -22.62
C ILE A 214 4.08 -16.46 -23.96
N ALA A 215 3.33 -16.70 -25.03
CA ALA A 215 3.54 -16.03 -26.32
C ALA A 215 2.23 -15.73 -27.10
N ILE A 216 1.05 -15.86 -26.48
CA ILE A 216 -0.25 -15.61 -27.18
C ILE A 216 -1.22 -14.76 -26.34
N ALA A 217 -0.71 -13.79 -25.58
CA ALA A 217 -1.58 -12.76 -24.96
C ALA A 217 -1.53 -11.42 -25.71
N ALA A 218 -0.45 -11.12 -26.43
CA ALA A 218 -0.29 -9.85 -27.14
C ALA A 218 -1.14 -9.76 -28.43
N ALA A 219 -1.34 -10.87 -29.16
CA ALA A 219 -2.04 -10.85 -30.44
C ALA A 219 -3.58 -10.68 -30.30
N ALA A 220 -4.18 -11.26 -29.27
CA ALA A 220 -5.62 -11.17 -29.04
C ALA A 220 -6.04 -9.78 -28.51
N GLY A 221 -5.22 -9.15 -27.67
CA GLY A 221 -5.47 -7.81 -27.15
C GLY A 221 -5.49 -6.73 -28.26
N LEU A 222 -4.57 -6.81 -29.22
CA LEU A 222 -4.51 -5.87 -30.34
C LEU A 222 -5.70 -6.03 -31.30
N ALA A 223 -6.15 -7.27 -31.55
CA ALA A 223 -7.32 -7.52 -32.37
C ALA A 223 -8.62 -6.97 -31.71
N PHE A 224 -8.74 -7.11 -30.38
CA PHE A 224 -9.89 -6.59 -29.64
C PHE A 224 -9.91 -5.06 -29.60
N ALA A 225 -8.76 -4.42 -29.38
CA ALA A 225 -8.63 -2.96 -29.43
C ALA A 225 -8.97 -2.39 -30.82
N MET A 226 -8.48 -3.01 -31.89
CA MET A 226 -8.82 -2.61 -33.26
C MET A 226 -10.31 -2.80 -33.57
N PHE A 227 -10.95 -3.85 -33.05
CA PHE A 227 -12.38 -4.06 -33.21
C PHE A 227 -13.22 -3.00 -32.49
N ILE A 228 -12.83 -2.61 -31.26
CA ILE A 228 -13.50 -1.52 -30.52
C ILE A 228 -13.33 -0.20 -31.25
N ILE A 229 -12.12 0.14 -31.70
CA ILE A 229 -11.86 1.38 -32.45
C ILE A 229 -12.70 1.41 -33.74
N TRP A 230 -12.71 0.32 -34.51
CA TRP A 230 -13.52 0.21 -35.72
C TRP A 230 -15.02 0.32 -35.43
N TYR A 231 -15.52 -0.30 -34.36
CA TYR A 231 -16.92 -0.23 -33.96
C TYR A 231 -17.31 1.20 -33.55
N CYS A 232 -16.47 1.88 -32.77
CA CYS A 232 -16.66 3.28 -32.38
C CYS A 232 -16.65 4.22 -33.58
N VAL A 233 -15.69 4.07 -34.50
CA VAL A 233 -15.61 4.88 -35.73
C VAL A 233 -16.83 4.62 -36.63
N ARG A 234 -17.25 3.36 -36.80
CA ARG A 234 -18.42 3.03 -37.62
C ARG A 234 -19.71 3.61 -37.05
N ARG A 235 -19.86 3.63 -35.72
CA ARG A 235 -21.02 4.24 -35.05
C ARG A 235 -20.99 5.77 -35.18
N TYR A 236 -19.81 6.38 -35.05
CA TYR A 236 -19.65 7.83 -35.22
C TYR A 236 -19.90 8.28 -36.67
N SER A 237 -19.43 7.52 -37.66
CA SER A 237 -19.68 7.82 -39.07
C SER A 237 -21.16 7.72 -39.42
N ARG A 238 -21.91 6.79 -38.82
CA ARG A 238 -23.38 6.73 -38.99
C ARG A 238 -24.10 7.95 -38.42
N ALA A 239 -23.55 8.62 -37.41
CA ALA A 239 -24.11 9.86 -36.87
C ALA A 239 -23.88 11.07 -37.80
N LYS A 240 -22.84 11.05 -38.65
CA LYS A 240 -22.54 12.15 -39.59
C LYS A 240 -23.28 12.09 -40.93
N TYR A 241 -23.88 10.95 -41.29
CA TYR A 241 -24.69 10.86 -42.53
C TYR A 241 -26.17 11.24 -42.35
N THR A 242 -26.61 11.57 -41.13
CA THR A 242 -27.99 12.00 -40.86
C THR A 242 -28.09 13.45 -40.41
N SER A 243 -27.09 14.29 -40.72
CA SER A 243 -27.18 15.73 -40.51
C SER A 243 -26.41 16.48 -41.61
N GLY A 244 -26.96 16.42 -42.82
CA GLY A 244 -26.74 17.47 -43.81
C GLY A 244 -27.68 18.62 -43.50
N GLY A 245 -27.14 19.75 -43.04
CA GLY A 245 -27.94 20.92 -42.70
C GLY A 245 -27.10 22.12 -42.27
N LEU A 246 -26.49 22.77 -43.26
CA LEU A 246 -26.16 24.20 -43.38
C LEU A 246 -25.23 24.88 -42.32
N PRO A 247 -24.18 25.61 -42.77
CA PRO A 247 -23.38 26.46 -41.88
C PRO A 247 -24.06 27.81 -41.69
N ASP A 248 -24.24 28.24 -40.44
CA ASP A 248 -24.59 29.63 -40.13
C ASP A 248 -23.50 30.30 -39.28
N ILE A 249 -23.26 31.54 -39.65
CA ILE A 249 -22.15 32.42 -39.32
C ILE A 249 -22.61 33.23 -38.11
N GLY A 250 -21.88 33.17 -36.99
CA GLY A 250 -22.35 33.81 -35.76
C GLY A 250 -21.22 34.19 -34.82
N MET A 251 -20.46 35.20 -35.23
CA MET A 251 -19.54 36.00 -34.42
C MET A 251 -20.25 36.50 -33.14
N VAL A 252 -19.75 36.12 -31.95
CA VAL A 252 -20.00 36.84 -30.71
C VAL A 252 -18.71 36.95 -29.92
N ASP A 253 -18.16 38.14 -30.03
CA ASP A 253 -17.20 38.79 -29.16
C ASP A 253 -17.79 38.92 -27.74
N ARG A 254 -17.08 38.45 -26.70
CA ARG A 254 -17.30 38.98 -25.34
C ARG A 254 -16.10 38.81 -24.42
N GLN A 255 -15.39 39.92 -24.31
CA GLN A 255 -14.87 40.53 -23.09
C GLN A 255 -14.13 39.66 -22.08
N ILE A 256 -12.82 39.82 -22.16
CA ILE A 256 -11.86 39.81 -21.05
C ILE A 256 -12.36 40.71 -19.91
N HIS A 257 -12.62 40.13 -18.74
CA HIS A 257 -12.51 40.85 -17.48
C HIS A 257 -11.21 40.42 -16.79
N SER A 258 -10.25 41.35 -16.80
CA SER A 258 -9.05 41.31 -15.97
C SER A 258 -9.46 41.39 -14.50
N PHE A 259 -9.21 40.33 -13.74
CA PHE A 259 -9.17 40.43 -12.29
C PHE A 259 -7.75 40.86 -11.90
N SER A 260 -7.63 42.13 -11.51
CA SER A 260 -6.44 42.67 -10.86
C SER A 260 -6.53 42.38 -9.35
N PRO A 261 -5.44 41.92 -8.70
CA PRO A 261 -5.42 41.65 -7.27
C PRO A 261 -5.35 42.95 -6.47
N GLN A 262 -6.16 43.05 -5.41
CA GLN A 262 -5.99 44.09 -4.40
C GLN A 262 -4.93 43.64 -3.38
N PRO A 263 -3.87 44.44 -3.14
CA PRO A 263 -3.08 44.39 -1.91
C PRO A 263 -3.69 45.35 -0.88
N MET A 264 -3.58 45.01 0.41
CA MET A 264 -3.74 45.85 1.62
C MET A 264 -4.02 44.86 2.77
N ASP A 265 -3.49 44.88 3.97
CA ASP A 265 -2.53 45.69 4.72
C ASP A 265 -2.19 44.82 5.96
N ALA A 266 -0.93 44.60 6.32
CA ALA A 266 -0.28 45.27 7.45
C ALA A 266 -1.15 45.47 8.72
N LEU A 267 -1.08 44.51 9.65
CA LEU A 267 -1.19 44.67 11.11
C LEU A 267 -0.15 43.69 11.68
N MET A 268 1.00 44.05 12.27
CA MET A 268 1.33 45.07 13.27
C MET A 268 0.41 45.03 14.49
N SER A 269 0.78 44.21 15.50
CA SER A 269 0.70 44.61 16.91
C SER A 269 1.45 43.62 17.81
N ASP A 270 2.60 44.09 18.30
CA ASP A 270 3.13 44.01 19.65
C ASP A 270 3.09 42.70 20.47
N ALA A 271 4.31 42.28 20.80
CA ALA A 271 4.67 41.60 22.03
C ALA A 271 4.35 42.46 23.26
N PRO A 272 4.27 41.82 24.43
CA PRO A 272 4.98 42.36 25.59
C PRO A 272 5.90 41.32 26.21
N ALA A 273 7.16 41.75 26.36
CA ALA A 273 7.97 41.37 27.50
C ALA A 273 7.27 41.81 28.80
N TYR A 274 7.30 41.00 29.86
CA TYR A 274 7.92 41.37 31.14
C TYR A 274 7.74 40.27 32.22
N MET A 275 8.90 39.87 32.74
CA MET A 275 9.29 39.65 34.14
C MET A 275 8.63 38.61 35.08
N ARG A 276 9.59 37.87 35.67
CA ARG A 276 9.72 37.27 37.01
C ARG A 276 9.19 35.87 37.25
#